data_AF-A0A7V1H8S4-F1
#
_entry.id   AF-A0A7V1H8S4-F1
#
_cell.length_a   1.000
_cell.length_b   1.000
_cell.length_c   1.000
_cell.angle_alpha   90.00
_cell.angle_beta   90.00
_cell.angle_gamma   90.00
#
_symmetry.space_group_name_H-M   'P 1'
#
loop_
_entity.id
_entity.type
_entity.pdbx_description
1 polymer ?
#
loop_
_entity_poly.entity_id
_entity_poly.type
_entity_poly.pdbx_seq_one_letter_code
_entity_poly.pdbx_strand_id
1 'polypeptide(L)'
;MEKKKVIEELKKKFSEKIKEVSVQFGDEILHIERDSLLDIVQFLKDKPYSYSMLLDLTCIDYKGQEPRFEMVYHLFSIPNVQRLRIKVGLSEKDLRIDSLASLWKNANWLEREVFDMFGVDFKGHPELKRIFMYDGFEGYPLRKDFPLRKRQPRIQMRK
;
A
#
# COMPACT_ATOMS: atom_id res chain seq x y z
N MET A 1 21.30 -3.03 -16.38
CA MET A 1 20.74 -3.69 -17.58
C MET A 1 19.53 -4.58 -17.25
N GLU A 2 19.36 -5.05 -16.01
CA GLU A 2 18.25 -5.92 -15.60
C GLU A 2 16.92 -5.23 -15.28
N LYS A 3 16.92 -3.97 -14.81
CA LYS A 3 15.70 -3.21 -14.44
C LYS A 3 14.60 -3.23 -15.52
N LYS A 4 14.99 -2.93 -16.77
CA LYS A 4 14.09 -2.94 -17.94
C LYS A 4 13.44 -4.31 -18.20
N LYS A 5 14.11 -5.41 -17.85
CA LYS A 5 13.63 -6.77 -18.09
C LYS A 5 12.42 -7.12 -17.21
N VAL A 6 12.40 -6.66 -15.95
CA VAL A 6 11.28 -6.90 -15.02
C VAL A 6 10.01 -6.23 -15.52
N ILE A 7 10.10 -4.94 -15.86
CA ILE A 7 8.96 -4.17 -16.38
C ILE A 7 8.46 -4.74 -17.70
N GLU A 8 9.35 -5.12 -18.61
CA GLU A 8 8.95 -5.71 -19.89
C GLU A 8 8.20 -7.04 -19.70
N GLU A 9 8.64 -7.89 -18.78
CA GLU A 9 7.94 -9.14 -18.46
C GLU A 9 6.61 -8.91 -17.74
N LEU A 10 6.56 -7.93 -16.82
CA LEU A 10 5.31 -7.49 -16.20
C LEU A 10 4.32 -6.97 -17.24
N LYS A 11 4.78 -6.14 -18.19
CA LYS A 11 3.95 -5.66 -19.30
C LYS A 11 3.47 -6.80 -20.20
N LYS A 12 4.28 -7.84 -20.43
CA LYS A 12 3.86 -8.99 -21.24
C LYS A 12 2.79 -9.84 -20.55
N LYS A 13 2.87 -10.01 -19.23
CA LYS A 13 1.94 -10.86 -18.46
C LYS A 13 0.69 -10.14 -17.98
N PHE A 14 0.81 -8.85 -17.70
CA PHE A 14 -0.21 -8.04 -17.02
C PHE A 14 -0.51 -6.73 -17.78
N SER A 15 -0.38 -6.73 -19.11
CA SER A 15 -0.55 -5.53 -19.95
C SER A 15 -1.84 -4.76 -19.68
N GLU A 16 -2.95 -5.47 -19.48
CA GLU A 16 -4.27 -4.86 -19.26
C GLU A 16 -4.43 -4.29 -17.84
N LYS A 17 -3.61 -4.75 -16.91
CA LYS A 17 -3.71 -4.45 -15.47
C LYS A 17 -2.76 -3.33 -15.02
N ILE A 18 -1.82 -2.93 -15.88
CA ILE A 18 -0.85 -1.87 -15.65
C ILE A 18 -1.34 -0.60 -16.36
N LYS A 19 -1.65 0.44 -15.57
CA LYS A 19 -2.12 1.72 -16.11
C LYS A 19 -0.98 2.57 -16.64
N GLU A 20 0.07 2.69 -15.85
CA GLU A 20 1.20 3.56 -16.17
C GLU A 20 2.50 2.99 -15.60
N VAL A 21 3.59 3.23 -16.33
CA VAL A 21 4.95 2.96 -15.86
C VAL A 21 5.75 4.23 -16.01
N SER A 22 6.29 4.73 -14.89
CA SER A 22 7.16 5.89 -14.89
C SER A 22 8.49 5.57 -14.20
N VAL A 23 9.52 6.35 -14.51
CA VAL A 23 10.82 6.26 -13.86
C VAL A 23 11.14 7.63 -13.30
N GLN A 24 11.33 7.71 -11.99
CA GLN A 24 11.65 8.95 -11.30
C GLN A 24 12.91 8.76 -10.46
N PHE A 25 13.91 9.61 -10.68
CA PHE A 25 15.19 9.59 -9.93
C PHE A 25 15.89 8.21 -9.91
N GLY A 26 15.67 7.38 -10.94
CA GLY A 26 16.27 6.04 -11.06
C GLY A 26 15.47 4.91 -10.40
N ASP A 27 14.35 5.22 -9.76
CA ASP A 27 13.38 4.27 -9.22
C ASP A 27 12.21 4.08 -10.19
N GLU A 28 11.81 2.83 -10.35
CA GLU A 28 10.69 2.43 -11.21
C GLU A 28 9.39 2.51 -10.43
N ILE A 29 8.38 3.12 -11.04
CA ILE A 29 7.06 3.32 -10.46
C ILE A 29 6.03 2.67 -11.37
N LEU A 30 5.27 1.76 -10.79
CA LEU A 30 4.24 0.99 -11.48
C LEU A 30 2.87 1.37 -10.94
N HIS A 31 2.02 1.96 -11.77
CA HIS A 31 0.62 2.18 -11.45
C HIS A 31 -0.20 1.00 -11.94
N ILE A 32 -0.88 0.31 -11.02
CA ILE A 32 -1.66 -0.90 -11.32
C ILE A 32 -3.10 -0.76 -10.87
N GLU A 33 -3.95 -1.64 -11.40
CA GLU A 33 -5.28 -1.87 -10.89
C GLU A 33 -5.26 -2.63 -9.57
N ARG A 34 -6.20 -2.29 -8.68
CA ARG A 34 -6.27 -2.84 -7.32
C ARG A 34 -6.40 -4.36 -7.29
N ASP A 35 -7.19 -4.93 -8.20
CA ASP A 35 -7.51 -6.37 -8.23
C ASP A 35 -6.31 -7.19 -8.72
N SER A 36 -5.26 -6.53 -9.19
CA SER A 36 -4.05 -7.15 -9.72
C SER A 36 -2.87 -7.09 -8.76
N LEU A 37 -3.04 -6.43 -7.61
CA LEU A 37 -1.97 -6.24 -6.63
C LEU A 37 -1.39 -7.58 -6.20
N LEU A 38 -2.22 -8.51 -5.72
CA LEU A 38 -1.76 -9.79 -5.18
C LEU A 38 -0.98 -10.60 -6.23
N ASP A 39 -1.52 -10.73 -7.44
CA ASP A 39 -0.90 -11.48 -8.55
C ASP A 39 0.48 -10.92 -8.93
N ILE A 40 0.56 -9.59 -9.09
CA ILE A 40 1.80 -8.90 -9.51
C ILE A 40 2.85 -9.03 -8.42
N VAL A 41 2.45 -8.78 -7.18
CA VAL A 41 3.33 -8.79 -6.01
C VAL A 41 3.84 -10.21 -5.71
N GLN A 42 3.01 -11.23 -5.90
CA GLN A 42 3.43 -12.63 -5.81
C GLN A 42 4.44 -12.99 -6.91
N PHE A 43 4.18 -12.59 -8.16
CA PHE A 43 5.11 -12.81 -9.27
C PHE A 43 6.47 -12.13 -9.03
N LEU A 44 6.47 -10.94 -8.44
CA LEU A 44 7.71 -10.21 -8.09
C LEU A 44 8.46 -10.88 -6.93
N LYS A 45 7.75 -11.46 -5.97
CA LYS A 45 8.36 -12.17 -4.84
C LYS A 45 9.06 -13.46 -5.28
N ASP A 46 8.52 -14.14 -6.28
CA ASP A 46 9.08 -15.38 -6.81
C ASP A 46 10.38 -15.17 -7.61
N LYS A 47 11.12 -16.26 -7.83
CA LYS A 47 12.35 -16.23 -8.66
C LYS A 47 11.97 -16.03 -10.13
N PRO A 48 12.76 -15.25 -10.91
CA PRO A 48 14.11 -14.76 -10.60
C PRO A 48 14.17 -13.41 -9.86
N TYR A 49 13.07 -12.67 -9.76
CA TYR A 49 13.12 -11.27 -9.29
C TYR A 49 13.33 -11.14 -7.78
N SER A 50 12.77 -12.07 -7.00
CA SER A 50 13.07 -12.21 -5.57
C SER A 50 12.97 -10.90 -4.78
N TYR A 51 11.88 -10.15 -4.95
CA TYR A 51 11.58 -8.98 -4.12
C TYR A 51 11.29 -9.45 -2.68
N SER A 52 12.35 -9.68 -1.90
CA SER A 52 12.26 -10.30 -0.58
C SER A 52 11.87 -9.32 0.52
N MET A 53 12.03 -8.01 0.30
CA MET A 53 11.73 -6.99 1.32
C MET A 53 10.64 -6.04 0.85
N LEU A 54 9.55 -5.98 1.62
CA LEU A 54 8.64 -4.84 1.65
C LEU A 54 9.28 -3.78 2.56
N LEU A 55 9.80 -2.70 1.99
CA LEU A 55 10.44 -1.62 2.75
C LEU A 55 9.41 -0.78 3.49
N ASP A 56 8.35 -0.39 2.80
CA ASP A 56 7.36 0.52 3.32
C ASP A 56 6.02 0.35 2.58
N LEU A 57 4.92 0.64 3.28
CA LEU A 57 3.56 0.60 2.77
C LEU A 57 2.83 1.78 3.38
N THR A 58 2.45 2.73 2.53
CA THR A 58 1.81 3.97 2.93
C THR A 58 0.63 4.30 2.02
N CYS A 59 -0.18 5.26 2.44
CA CYS A 59 -1.30 5.78 1.67
C CYS A 59 -1.17 7.30 1.54
N ILE A 60 -1.59 7.83 0.40
CA ILE A 60 -1.65 9.26 0.12
C ILE A 60 -3.12 9.63 -0.11
N ASP A 61 -3.59 10.72 0.50
CA ASP A 61 -4.92 11.29 0.27
C ASP A 61 -4.82 12.52 -0.65
N TYR A 62 -5.21 12.33 -1.91
CA TYR A 62 -5.35 13.36 -2.94
C TYR A 62 -6.77 13.92 -2.96
N LYS A 63 -7.11 14.69 -1.92
CA LYS A 63 -8.41 15.37 -1.82
C LYS A 63 -8.71 16.20 -3.08
N GLY A 64 -9.82 15.88 -3.76
CA GLY A 64 -10.25 16.55 -4.99
C GLY A 64 -9.86 15.84 -6.29
N GLN A 65 -9.20 14.68 -6.21
CA GLN A 65 -8.92 13.82 -7.37
C GLN A 65 -9.68 12.48 -7.24
N GLU A 66 -9.94 11.84 -8.38
CA GLU A 66 -10.44 10.46 -8.44
C GLU A 66 -9.42 9.61 -9.22
N PRO A 67 -8.87 8.55 -8.62
CA PRO A 67 -9.11 8.05 -7.26
C PRO A 67 -8.52 8.95 -6.16
N ARG A 68 -9.25 9.11 -5.04
CA ARG A 68 -8.85 9.98 -3.92
C ARG A 68 -7.65 9.45 -3.14
N PHE A 69 -7.61 8.15 -2.89
CA PHE A 69 -6.55 7.52 -2.10
C PHE A 69 -5.57 6.81 -3.04
N GLU A 70 -4.27 6.93 -2.78
CA GLU A 70 -3.24 6.20 -3.50
C GLU A 70 -2.40 5.40 -2.51
N MET A 71 -2.50 4.08 -2.59
CA MET A 71 -1.64 3.15 -1.86
C MET A 71 -0.28 3.07 -2.53
N VAL A 72 0.79 3.16 -1.76
CA VAL A 72 2.17 3.12 -2.23
C VAL A 72 2.93 2.02 -1.51
N TYR A 73 3.43 1.06 -2.27
CA TYR A 73 4.24 -0.05 -1.80
C TYR A 73 5.68 0.13 -2.28
N HIS A 74 6.63 0.07 -1.36
CA HIS A 74 8.05 0.11 -1.66
C HIS A 74 8.63 -1.29 -1.51
N LEU A 75 9.03 -1.89 -2.63
CA LEU A 75 9.62 -3.22 -2.67
C LEU A 75 11.11 -3.12 -2.99
N PHE A 76 11.88 -4.03 -2.39
CA PHE A 76 13.30 -4.17 -2.65
C PHE A 76 13.69 -5.63 -2.87
N SER A 77 14.42 -5.86 -3.96
CA SER A 77 15.09 -7.11 -4.26
C SER A 77 16.53 -7.04 -3.77
N ILE A 78 16.86 -7.88 -2.78
CA ILE A 78 18.24 -8.04 -2.29
C ILE A 78 19.18 -8.59 -3.36
N PRO A 79 18.87 -9.70 -4.07
CA PRO A 79 19.83 -10.28 -5.01
C PRO A 79 20.11 -9.38 -6.21
N ASN A 80 19.10 -8.63 -6.66
CA ASN A 80 19.23 -7.76 -7.84
C ASN A 80 19.55 -6.31 -7.46
N VAL A 81 19.58 -5.98 -6.16
CA VAL A 81 19.79 -4.62 -5.60
C VAL A 81 18.88 -3.59 -6.29
N GLN A 82 17.59 -3.92 -6.37
CA GLN A 82 16.62 -3.16 -7.15
C GLN A 82 15.43 -2.74 -6.30
N ARG A 83 15.04 -1.47 -6.45
CA ARG A 83 13.83 -0.89 -5.86
C ARG A 83 12.73 -0.82 -6.89
N LEU A 84 11.51 -1.11 -6.46
CA LEU A 84 10.31 -0.93 -7.25
C LEU A 84 9.24 -0.31 -6.36
N ARG A 85 8.59 0.73 -6.86
CA ARG A 85 7.43 1.33 -6.22
C ARG A 85 6.17 0.92 -6.96
N ILE A 86 5.20 0.37 -6.24
CA ILE A 86 3.88 0.05 -6.80
C ILE A 86 2.88 1.05 -6.23
N LYS A 87 2.06 1.62 -7.10
CA LYS A 87 1.01 2.57 -6.77
C LYS A 87 -0.35 2.02 -7.18
N VAL A 88 -1.31 2.09 -6.28
CA VAL A 88 -2.68 1.62 -6.50
C VAL A 88 -3.65 2.70 -6.09
N GLY A 89 -4.46 3.17 -7.04
CA GLY A 89 -5.53 4.11 -6.75
C GLY A 89 -6.77 3.44 -6.17
N LEU A 90 -7.31 4.01 -5.10
CA LEU A 90 -8.54 3.60 -4.42
C LEU A 90 -9.53 4.79 -4.36
N SER A 91 -10.78 4.53 -4.71
CA SER A 91 -11.85 5.52 -4.58
C SER A 91 -12.40 5.55 -3.15
N GLU A 92 -12.89 6.71 -2.70
CA GLU A 92 -13.44 6.89 -1.36
C GLU A 92 -14.65 5.98 -1.08
N LYS A 93 -15.41 5.63 -2.13
CA LYS A 93 -16.58 4.75 -2.01
C LYS A 93 -16.22 3.30 -1.70
N ASP A 94 -15.00 2.87 -2.06
CA ASP A 94 -14.57 1.48 -1.94
C ASP A 94 -13.07 1.41 -1.57
N LEU A 95 -12.81 1.62 -0.27
CA LEU A 95 -11.48 1.59 0.34
C LEU A 95 -11.06 0.19 0.76
N ARG A 96 -11.20 -0.77 -0.15
CA ARG A 96 -10.83 -2.16 0.09
C ARG A 96 -9.69 -2.58 -0.82
N ILE A 97 -8.72 -3.28 -0.25
CA ILE A 97 -7.57 -3.82 -0.99
C ILE A 97 -7.14 -5.16 -0.38
N ASP A 98 -6.49 -6.03 -1.15
CA ASP A 98 -5.99 -7.29 -0.63
C ASP A 98 -4.75 -7.08 0.26
N SER A 99 -4.70 -7.83 1.36
CA SER A 99 -3.58 -7.84 2.31
C SER A 99 -2.37 -8.56 1.74
N LEU A 100 -1.18 -8.02 2.00
CA LEU A 100 0.11 -8.61 1.70
C LEU A 100 0.74 -9.29 2.94
N ALA A 101 0.04 -9.34 4.07
CA ALA A 101 0.52 -9.97 5.32
C ALA A 101 0.85 -11.46 5.16
N SER A 102 0.20 -12.16 4.22
CA SER A 102 0.51 -13.55 3.88
C SER A 102 1.87 -13.68 3.16
N LEU A 103 2.28 -12.64 2.42
CA LEU A 103 3.52 -12.61 1.65
C LEU A 103 4.68 -12.08 2.52
N TRP A 104 4.49 -10.97 3.23
CA TRP A 104 5.49 -10.43 4.15
C TRP A 104 4.93 -10.21 5.53
N LYS A 105 5.62 -10.75 6.54
CA LYS A 105 5.20 -10.62 7.95
C LYS A 105 5.19 -9.18 8.45
N ASN A 106 6.03 -8.30 7.89
CA ASN A 106 6.07 -6.89 8.29
C ASN A 106 4.89 -6.09 7.73
N ALA A 107 4.24 -6.55 6.65
CA ALA A 107 3.05 -5.89 6.10
C ALA A 107 1.91 -5.83 7.12
N ASN A 108 1.83 -6.77 8.07
CA ASN A 108 0.83 -6.73 9.14
C ASN A 108 0.83 -5.40 9.90
N TRP A 109 2.02 -4.93 10.30
CA TRP A 109 2.15 -3.68 11.04
C TRP A 109 1.83 -2.45 10.17
N LEU A 110 2.32 -2.45 8.93
CA LEU A 110 2.15 -1.32 8.02
C LEU A 110 0.70 -1.17 7.53
N GLU A 111 0.02 -2.29 7.27
CA GLU A 111 -1.41 -2.30 6.90
C GLU A 111 -2.28 -1.79 8.05
N ARG A 112 -1.96 -2.15 9.30
CA ARG A 112 -2.64 -1.62 10.49
C ARG A 112 -2.42 -0.11 10.67
N GLU A 113 -1.23 0.38 10.37
CA GLU A 113 -0.94 1.82 10.35
C GLU A 113 -1.82 2.54 9.32
N VAL A 114 -1.90 2.04 8.09
CA VAL A 114 -2.73 2.66 7.04
C VAL A 114 -4.21 2.57 7.39
N PHE A 115 -4.67 1.45 7.96
CA PHE A 115 -6.03 1.31 8.45
C PHE A 115 -6.35 2.34 9.54
N ASP A 116 -5.46 2.55 10.50
CA ASP A 116 -5.67 3.49 11.60
C ASP A 116 -5.62 4.96 11.13
N MET A 117 -4.74 5.27 10.19
CA MET A 117 -4.50 6.64 9.73
C MET A 117 -5.42 7.10 8.60
N PHE A 118 -5.76 6.20 7.69
CA PHE A 118 -6.53 6.48 6.46
C PHE A 118 -7.80 5.66 6.34
N GLY A 119 -8.02 4.60 7.13
CA GLY A 119 -9.25 3.81 7.08
C GLY A 119 -9.40 2.91 5.86
N VAL A 120 -8.28 2.48 5.28
CA VAL A 120 -8.28 1.48 4.21
C VAL A 120 -8.43 0.09 4.81
N ASP A 121 -9.39 -0.68 4.32
CA ASP A 121 -9.70 -2.03 4.77
C ASP A 121 -8.90 -3.06 3.95
N PHE A 122 -8.21 -3.96 4.64
CA PHE A 122 -7.32 -4.96 4.05
C PHE A 122 -7.94 -6.35 4.13
N LYS A 123 -8.37 -6.88 2.97
CA LYS A 123 -8.99 -8.20 2.86
C LYS A 123 -7.93 -9.28 3.07
N GLY A 124 -8.20 -10.21 3.98
CA GLY A 124 -7.29 -11.32 4.30
C GLY A 124 -6.22 -10.99 5.36
N HIS A 125 -6.29 -9.81 5.98
CA HIS A 125 -5.41 -9.46 7.09
C HIS A 125 -5.78 -10.26 8.36
N PRO A 126 -4.82 -10.84 9.10
CA PRO A 126 -5.10 -11.73 10.23
C PRO A 126 -5.75 -11.03 11.43
N GLU A 127 -5.33 -9.79 11.76
CA GLU A 127 -5.92 -9.01 12.84
C GLU A 127 -5.85 -7.52 12.53
N LEU A 128 -6.85 -7.02 11.79
CA LEU A 128 -6.91 -5.59 11.45
C LEU A 128 -7.48 -4.79 12.63
N LYS A 129 -6.58 -4.22 13.43
CA LYS A 129 -6.90 -3.36 14.57
C LYS A 129 -6.05 -2.10 14.53
N ARG A 130 -6.58 -1.02 15.09
CA ARG A 130 -5.84 0.23 15.31
C ARG A 130 -4.56 -0.04 16.11
N ILE A 131 -3.55 0.80 15.88
CA ILE A 131 -2.23 0.60 16.49
C ILE A 131 -1.71 1.87 17.17
N PHE A 132 -1.94 3.03 16.58
CA PHE A 132 -1.48 4.30 17.13
C PHE A 132 -2.55 4.99 17.93
N MET A 133 -3.78 5.01 17.39
CA MET A 133 -4.89 5.67 18.05
C MET A 133 -5.48 4.78 19.13
N TYR A 134 -5.93 5.41 20.21
CA TYR A 134 -6.59 4.74 21.31
C TYR A 134 -8.00 4.27 20.91
N ASP A 135 -8.56 3.31 21.64
CA ASP A 135 -9.76 2.54 21.28
C ASP A 135 -11.00 3.38 20.91
N GLY A 136 -11.15 4.57 21.48
CA GLY A 136 -12.30 5.47 21.27
C GLY A 136 -11.98 6.70 20.43
N PHE A 137 -10.84 6.73 19.74
CA PHE A 137 -10.54 7.80 18.80
C PHE A 137 -11.53 7.77 17.63
N GLU A 138 -12.12 8.91 17.29
CA GLU A 138 -13.11 8.99 16.22
C GLU A 138 -12.53 9.65 14.96
N GLY A 139 -12.49 8.87 13.88
CA GLY A 139 -12.02 9.29 12.56
C GLY A 139 -10.63 8.74 12.21
N TYR A 140 -10.00 9.38 11.22
CA TYR A 140 -8.75 8.98 10.58
C TYR A 140 -7.82 10.21 10.46
N PRO A 141 -6.77 10.33 11.29
CA PRO A 141 -6.01 11.57 11.45
C PRO A 141 -5.33 12.12 10.19
N LEU A 142 -4.82 11.24 9.31
CA LEU A 142 -4.01 11.66 8.16
C LEU A 142 -4.85 12.01 6.92
N ARG A 143 -6.17 11.83 6.98
CA ARG A 143 -7.05 12.31 5.92
C ARG A 143 -7.12 13.83 5.90
N LYS A 144 -7.14 14.42 4.71
CA LYS A 144 -7.14 15.88 4.51
C LYS A 144 -8.48 16.54 4.89
N ASP A 145 -9.53 15.77 5.15
CA ASP A 145 -10.79 16.26 5.72
C ASP A 145 -10.78 16.32 7.25
N PHE A 146 -9.82 15.67 7.91
CA PHE A 146 -9.81 15.60 9.37
C PHE A 146 -9.42 16.95 10.00
N PRO A 147 -10.18 17.48 10.98
CA PRO A 147 -9.87 18.77 11.56
C PRO A 147 -8.70 18.67 12.53
N LEU A 148 -7.64 19.46 12.30
CA LEU A 148 -6.41 19.45 13.10
C LEU A 148 -6.65 19.64 14.61
N ARG A 149 -7.63 20.49 14.97
CA ARG A 149 -7.95 20.82 16.37
C ARG A 149 -9.19 20.10 16.90
N LYS A 150 -9.65 19.04 16.23
CA LYS A 150 -10.83 18.29 16.68
C LYS A 150 -10.55 17.67 18.05
N ARG A 151 -11.31 18.07 19.07
CA ARG A 151 -11.22 17.46 20.39
C ARG A 151 -11.74 16.03 20.32
N GLN A 152 -10.96 15.10 20.85
CA GLN A 152 -11.31 13.69 20.86
C GLN A 152 -11.95 13.29 22.21
N PRO A 153 -12.85 12.28 22.22
CA PRO A 153 -13.52 11.85 23.44
C PRO A 153 -12.51 11.22 24.42
N ARG A 154 -12.61 11.61 25.69
CA ARG A 154 -11.74 11.06 26.74
C ARG A 154 -12.28 9.70 27.16
N ILE A 155 -11.40 8.72 27.26
CA ILE A 155 -11.73 7.41 27.81
C ILE A 155 -11.30 7.38 29.27
N GLN A 156 -12.07 6.66 30.08
CA GLN A 156 -11.69 6.38 31.45
C GLN A 156 -10.42 5.51 31.47
N MET A 157 -9.47 5.85 32.34
CA MET A 157 -8.27 5.04 32.49
C MET A 157 -8.67 3.61 32.89
N ARG A 158 -8.11 2.61 32.21
CA ARG A 158 -8.23 1.21 32.66
C ARG A 158 -7.59 1.13 34.05
N LYS A 159 -8.37 0.65 35.02
CA LYS A 159 -7.90 0.40 36.39
C LYS A 159 -6.94 -0.79 36.43
#